data_AF-A0A952H0J4-F1
#
_entry.id   AF-A0A952H0J4-F1
#
_cell.length_a   1.000
_cell.length_b   1.000
_cell.length_c   1.000
_cell.angle_alpha   90.00
_cell.angle_beta   90.00
_cell.angle_gamma   90.00
#
_symmetry.space_group_name_H-M   'P 1'
#
loop_
_entity.id
_entity.type
_entity.pdbx_description
1 polymer ?
#
loop_
_entity_poly.entity_id
_entity_poly.type
_entity_poly.pdbx_seq_one_letter_code
_entity_poly.pdbx_strand_id
1 'polypeptide(L)' 'MKLEDPHFFPAEDKLINYAAAQSFRRQGDLLVVELQRPKIMAGEPRQLAGVLRLDAAGDGLSIAALSGAVPAG' A
#
# COMPACT_ATOMS: atom_id res chain seq x y z
N MET A 1 -6.30 -5.84 -17.35
CA MET A 1 -6.41 -4.46 -16.83
C MET A 1 -5.02 -3.82 -16.84
N LYS A 2 -4.91 -2.58 -17.28
CA LYS A 2 -3.66 -1.81 -17.25
C LYS A 2 -3.66 -0.94 -15.99
N LEU A 3 -2.51 -0.78 -15.34
CA LEU A 3 -2.35 0.08 -14.18
C LEU A 3 -2.13 1.52 -14.66
N GLU A 4 -2.95 2.48 -14.22
CA GLU A 4 -2.91 3.87 -14.69
C GLU A 4 -2.98 4.85 -13.51
N ASP A 5 -1.86 5.52 -13.24
CA ASP A 5 -1.66 6.36 -12.06
C ASP A 5 -2.15 5.72 -10.76
N PRO A 6 -1.65 4.52 -10.39
CA PRO A 6 -2.07 3.85 -9.17
C PRO A 6 -1.77 4.68 -7.93
N HIS A 7 -2.61 4.57 -6.91
CA HIS A 7 -2.40 5.23 -5.63
C HIS A 7 -3.04 4.46 -4.48
N PHE A 8 -2.30 4.29 -3.38
CA PHE A 8 -2.82 3.71 -2.16
C PHE A 8 -3.17 4.81 -1.15
N PHE A 9 -4.41 4.77 -0.66
CA PHE A 9 -4.96 5.66 0.35
C PHE A 9 -5.04 4.89 1.67
N PRO A 10 -4.03 5.01 2.56
CA PRO A 10 -4.03 4.32 3.84
C PRO A 10 -5.08 4.89 4.79
N ALA A 11 -5.70 4.03 5.60
CA ALA A 11 -6.61 4.44 6.66
C ALA A 11 -5.87 4.74 7.98
N GLU A 12 -4.77 4.05 8.26
CA GLU A 12 -4.02 4.20 9.50
C GLU A 12 -3.09 5.42 9.51
N ASP A 13 -3.08 6.12 10.64
CA ASP A 13 -2.08 7.15 10.93
C ASP A 13 -0.74 6.52 11.34
N LYS A 14 0.36 7.23 11.06
CA LYS A 14 1.74 6.90 11.48
C LYS A 14 2.30 5.55 11.00
N LEU A 15 1.60 4.83 10.12
CA LEU A 15 2.13 3.60 9.50
C LEU A 15 2.82 3.88 8.17
N ILE A 16 2.29 4.79 7.36
CA ILE A 16 2.83 5.15 6.05
C ILE A 16 3.09 6.65 6.02
N ASN A 17 4.24 7.04 5.47
CA ASN A 17 4.52 8.43 5.14
C ASN A 17 3.71 8.81 3.90
N TYR A 18 2.50 9.32 4.11
CA TYR A 18 1.57 9.65 3.04
C TYR A 18 2.14 10.65 2.01
N ALA A 19 3.03 11.55 2.44
CA ALA A 19 3.66 12.53 1.56
C ALA A 19 4.84 11.97 0.74
N ALA A 20 5.27 10.74 1.00
CA ALA A 20 6.33 10.10 0.23
C ALA A 20 5.82 9.54 -1.10
N ALA A 21 6.72 9.46 -2.08
CA ALA A 21 6.45 8.75 -3.32
C ALA A 21 6.12 7.27 -3.05
N GLN A 22 5.10 6.77 -3.74
CA GLN A 22 4.70 5.36 -3.76
C GLN A 22 5.20 4.73 -5.06
N SER A 23 5.73 3.51 -5.00
CA SER A 23 6.20 2.78 -6.18
C SER A 23 5.30 1.57 -6.44
N PHE A 24 4.97 1.34 -7.70
CA PHE A 24 4.07 0.28 -8.14
C PHE A 24 4.70 -0.51 -9.27
N ARG A 25 4.79 -1.83 -9.12
CA ARG A 25 5.34 -2.73 -10.13
C ARG A 25 4.46 -3.95 -10.31
N ARG A 26 4.06 -4.24 -11.55
CA ARG A 26 3.33 -5.45 -11.91
C ARG A 26 4.28 -6.51 -12.47
N GLN A 27 4.13 -7.75 -12.02
CA GLN A 27 4.84 -8.93 -12.50
C GLN A 27 3.84 -10.08 -12.69
N GLY A 28 3.39 -10.30 -13.93
CA GLY A 28 2.27 -11.23 -14.17
C GLY A 28 1.04 -10.76 -13.41
N ASP A 29 0.50 -11.61 -12.53
CA ASP A 29 -0.65 -11.29 -11.69
C ASP A 29 -0.28 -10.71 -10.31
N LEU A 30 1.01 -10.59 -10.01
CA LEU A 30 1.50 -9.95 -8.79
C LEU A 30 1.62 -8.45 -8.98
N LEU A 31 1.07 -7.68 -8.03
CA LEU A 31 1.32 -6.24 -7.90
C LEU A 31 2.12 -6.00 -6.62
N VAL A 32 3.31 -5.43 -6.78
CA VAL A 32 4.18 -5.00 -5.68
C VAL A 32 3.97 -3.51 -5.47
N VAL A 33 3.67 -3.12 -4.23
CA VAL A 33 3.50 -1.72 -3.81
C VAL A 33 4.52 -1.43 -2.72
N GLU A 34 5.42 -0.48 -2.98
CA GLU A 34 6.42 -0.05 -2.00
C GLU A 34 6.00 1.29 -1.41
N LEU A 35 5.89 1.31 -0.08
CA LEU A 35 5.44 2.44 0.71
C LEU A 35 6.49 2.80 1.74
N GLN A 36 6.74 4.08 1.94
CA GLN A 36 7.71 4.52 2.95
C GLN A 36 7.06 4.57 4.34
N ARG A 37 7.78 4.06 5.34
CA ARG A 37 7.46 4.27 6.75
C ARG A 37 7.75 5.73 7.16
N PRO A 38 6.98 6.32 8.08
CA PRO A 38 7.36 7.58 8.71
C PRO A 38 8.71 7.46 9.42
N LYS A 39 9.57 8.48 9.29
CA LYS A 39 10.90 8.51 9.93
C LYS A 39 10.84 8.84 11.42
N ILE A 40 9.76 9.48 11.86
CA ILE A 40 9.56 9.98 13.23
C ILE A 40 8.20 9.47 13.71
N MET A 41 8.13 8.99 14.95
CA MET A 41 6.91 8.45 15.57
C MET A 41 6.19 7.39 14.73
N ALA A 42 6.96 6.52 14.08
CA ALA A 42 6.41 5.40 13.33
C ALA A 42 5.67 4.42 14.28
N GLY A 43 4.41 4.13 13.97
CA GLY A 43 3.61 3.17 14.74
C GLY A 43 3.89 1.71 14.38
N GLU A 44 3.60 0.79 15.30
CA GLU A 44 3.69 -0.66 15.04
C GLU A 44 2.63 -1.10 14.01
N PRO A 45 3.00 -1.77 12.90
CA PRO A 45 2.07 -2.13 11.83
C PRO A 45 1.27 -3.40 12.16
N ARG A 46 0.34 -3.32 13.12
CA ARG A 46 -0.52 -4.46 13.53
C ARG A 46 -1.63 -4.77 12.54
N GLN A 47 -2.08 -3.75 11.82
CA GLN A 47 -3.09 -3.85 10.78
C GLN A 47 -2.79 -2.83 9.70
N LEU A 48 -3.31 -3.07 8.50
CA LEU A 48 -3.27 -2.13 7.39
C LEU A 48 -4.61 -2.18 6.66
N ALA A 49 -5.26 -1.03 6.54
CA ALA A 49 -6.46 -0.85 5.76
C ALA A 49 -6.31 0.33 4.81
N GLY A 50 -7.10 0.34 3.75
CA GLY A 50 -7.09 1.43 2.79
C GLY A 50 -7.71 1.05 1.46
N VAL A 51 -7.66 1.98 0.52
CA VAL A 51 -8.12 1.75 -0.85
C VAL A 51 -6.93 1.89 -1.80
N LEU A 52 -6.74 0.89 -2.65
CA LEU A 52 -5.81 0.96 -3.77
C LEU A 52 -6.59 1.31 -5.03
N ARG A 53 -6.40 2.51 -5.57
CA ARG A 53 -6.85 2.86 -6.91
C ARG A 53 -5.90 2.23 -7.93
N LEU A 54 -6.47 1.59 -8.95
CA LEU A 54 -5.72 0.89 -10.00
C LEU A 54 -5.70 1.69 -11.31
N ASP A 55 -6.74 2.47 -11.59
CA ASP A 55 -6.83 3.26 -12.81
C ASP A 55 -7.58 4.60 -12.66
N ALA A 56 -7.76 5.33 -13.76
CA ALA A 56 -8.48 6.60 -13.83
C ALA A 56 -10.01 6.44 -13.90
N ALA A 57 -10.53 5.26 -14.24
CA ALA A 57 -11.96 4.98 -14.23
C ALA A 57 -12.51 4.84 -12.79
N GLY A 58 -11.61 4.64 -11.83
CA GLY A 58 -11.92 4.50 -10.41
C GLY A 58 -11.97 3.05 -9.94
N ASP A 59 -11.53 2.10 -10.78
CA ASP A 59 -11.40 0.72 -10.37
C ASP A 59 -10.33 0.60 -9.27
N GLY A 60 -10.61 -0.22 -8.27
CA GLY A 60 -9.77 -0.31 -7.09
C GLY A 60 -10.05 -1.51 -6.20
N LEU A 61 -9.22 -1.66 -5.17
CA LEU A 61 -9.31 -2.70 -4.16
C LEU A 61 -9.40 -2.08 -2.78
N SER A 62 -10.38 -2.52 -1.99
CA SER A 62 -10.35 -2.29 -0.55
C SER A 62 -9.41 -3.30 0.09
N ILE A 63 -8.45 -2.81 0.87
CA ILE A 63 -7.48 -3.61 1.60
C ILE A 63 -7.87 -3.61 3.07
N ALA A 64 -7.87 -4.79 3.67
CA ALA A 64 -7.95 -4.99 5.11
C ALA A 64 -7.06 -6.18 5.46
N ALA A 65 -5.98 -5.91 6.17
CA ALA A 65 -4.95 -6.89 6.50
C ALA A 65 -4.53 -6.78 7.97
N LEU A 66 -4.15 -7.92 8.55
CA LEU A 66 -3.51 -8.01 9.86
C LEU A 66 -2.04 -8.37 9.67
N SER A 67 -1.20 -7.95 10.60
CA SER A 67 0.21 -8.36 10.63
C SER A 67 0.32 -9.89 10.69
N GLY A 68 1.15 -10.47 9.83
CA GLY A 68 1.44 -11.89 9.79
C GLY A 68 2.94 -12.16 9.80
N ALA A 69 3.31 -13.43 10.02
CA ALA A 69 4.70 -13.84 9.91
C ALA A 69 5.19 -13.68 8.47
N VAL A 70 6.30 -12.95 8.29
CA VAL A 70 7.01 -12.84 7.01
C VAL A 70 8.16 -13.84 7.06
N PRO A 71 8.21 -14.84 6.16
CA PRO A 71 9.36 -15.74 6.06
C PRO A 71 10.64 -14.93 5.83
N ALA A 72 11.75 -15.35 6.46
CA ALA A 72 13.02 -14.62 6.39
C ALA A 72 13.67 -14.59 4.99
N GLY A 73 13.11 -15.33 4.03
CA GLY A 73 13.72 -15.61 2.73
C GLY A 73 14.57 -16.87 2.78
#